data_AF-A0A1S0TZC7-F1
#
_entry.id   AF-A0A1S0TZC7-F1
#
_cell.length_a   1.000
_cell.length_b   1.000
_cell.length_c   1.000
_cell.angle_alpha   90.00
_cell.angle_beta   90.00
_cell.angle_gamma   90.00
#
_symmetry.space_group_name_H-M   'P 1'
#
loop_
_entity.id
_entity.type
_entity.pdbx_description
1 polymer ?
#
loop_
_entity_poly.entity_id
_entity_poly.type
_entity_poly.pdbx_seq_one_letter_code
_entity_poly.pdbx_strand_id
1 'polypeptide(L)'
;MLANQQSDIPPTSSVIQSHGVDDRILSKEYNELSSELIVLNRKKYELEEKAKRAENELQQSYEKIKSLENEQRRTDEEIWLAKERVANQDRELQDLHGQCSRLGDENARLRNELEEERRKHAESGGFDWTKIDEMKKVEDTLRDEKSKVEWRLGEVTQYWNDAKWKIGELEAGMAHKEWLLDQAHQKIFELDQLYRFRDTTKDILDGTFLIKKQPAGDRYKWRLAMWNESSPEDLKDYRRIWFEIRAPAAKIVLLSASFVSWECFLSCQQLDNDADKFGVWVDIPPGRYEFLFVVDGHWALSDNYATCWNEHGTHNNWRHVD
;
A
#
# COMPACT_ATOMS: atom_id res chain seq x y z
N MET A 1 -79.52 -45.40 -58.18
CA MET A 1 -78.68 -44.28 -58.66
C MET A 1 -77.26 -44.64 -58.27
N LEU A 2 -76.39 -44.96 -59.23
CA LEU A 2 -75.44 -44.03 -59.90
C LEU A 2 -74.33 -43.58 -58.94
N ALA A 3 -73.04 -43.64 -59.27
CA ALA A 3 -72.28 -44.34 -60.31
C ALA A 3 -70.78 -44.29 -59.94
N ASN A 4 -69.90 -45.00 -60.68
CA ASN A 4 -68.53 -44.64 -61.13
C ASN A 4 -67.66 -43.63 -60.30
N GLN A 5 -66.33 -43.75 -60.21
CA GLN A 5 -65.38 -44.64 -60.91
C GLN A 5 -64.03 -44.67 -60.17
N GLN A 6 -63.11 -45.49 -60.67
CA GLN A 6 -61.74 -45.67 -60.22
C GLN A 6 -60.77 -44.75 -60.98
N SER A 7 -59.77 -44.17 -60.31
CA SER A 7 -58.58 -43.59 -60.94
C SER A 7 -57.42 -43.45 -59.94
N ASP A 8 -56.23 -43.88 -60.35
CA ASP A 8 -54.98 -43.84 -59.59
C ASP A 8 -54.36 -42.43 -59.46
N ILE A 9 -53.36 -42.30 -58.57
CA ILE A 9 -52.03 -41.64 -58.75
C ILE A 9 -51.41 -41.26 -57.38
N PRO A 10 -50.22 -41.78 -57.00
CA PRO A 10 -49.33 -41.17 -56.00
C PRO A 10 -48.44 -40.08 -56.65
N PRO A 11 -47.78 -39.13 -55.96
CA PRO A 11 -46.94 -39.43 -54.79
C PRO A 11 -46.69 -38.28 -53.76
N THR A 12 -45.78 -38.53 -52.81
CA THR A 12 -44.90 -37.58 -52.11
C THR A 12 -45.49 -36.26 -51.57
N SER A 13 -45.62 -36.18 -50.25
CA SER A 13 -45.20 -34.97 -49.52
C SER A 13 -44.33 -35.38 -48.34
N SER A 14 -43.24 -34.65 -48.12
CA SER A 14 -42.21 -34.97 -47.13
C SER A 14 -42.74 -34.86 -45.71
N VAL A 15 -42.30 -35.79 -44.86
CA VAL A 15 -42.47 -35.68 -43.41
C VAL A 15 -41.73 -34.44 -42.92
N ILE A 16 -42.47 -33.37 -42.60
CA ILE A 16 -41.96 -32.31 -41.74
C ILE A 16 -41.93 -32.89 -40.33
N GLN A 17 -40.77 -33.39 -39.90
CA GLN A 17 -40.52 -33.62 -38.49
C GLN A 17 -40.45 -32.27 -37.79
N SER A 18 -41.57 -31.85 -37.20
CA SER A 18 -41.58 -30.79 -36.20
C SER A 18 -40.87 -31.29 -34.94
N HIS A 19 -39.53 -31.25 -34.97
CA HIS A 19 -38.75 -31.31 -33.74
C HIS A 19 -39.07 -30.07 -32.93
N GLY A 20 -39.92 -30.24 -31.91
CA GLY A 20 -40.06 -29.25 -30.86
C GLY A 20 -38.71 -29.11 -30.17
N VAL A 21 -38.02 -28.00 -30.43
CA VAL A 21 -36.88 -27.58 -29.62
C VAL A 21 -37.45 -27.20 -28.26
N ASP A 22 -36.88 -27.81 -27.22
CA ASP A 22 -37.46 -27.82 -25.88
C ASP A 22 -37.38 -26.40 -25.27
N ASP A 23 -38.54 -25.74 -25.12
CA ASP A 23 -38.71 -24.40 -24.53
C ASP A 23 -38.08 -24.30 -23.11
N ARG A 24 -37.88 -25.47 -22.49
CA ARG A 24 -37.21 -25.70 -21.21
C ARG A 24 -35.68 -25.53 -21.25
N ILE A 25 -35.04 -25.60 -22.41
CA ILE A 25 -33.58 -25.43 -22.57
C ILE A 25 -33.25 -23.94 -22.57
N LEU A 26 -33.90 -23.16 -23.44
CA LEU A 26 -33.73 -21.70 -23.51
C LEU A 26 -34.04 -21.01 -22.17
N SER A 27 -35.08 -21.46 -21.46
CA SER A 27 -35.39 -20.95 -20.12
C SER A 27 -34.31 -21.27 -19.09
N LYS A 28 -33.61 -22.41 -19.18
CA LYS A 28 -32.51 -22.74 -18.26
C LYS A 28 -31.29 -21.85 -18.49
N GLU A 29 -30.85 -21.70 -19.72
CA GLU A 29 -29.66 -20.91 -20.09
C GLU A 29 -29.85 -19.42 -19.72
N TYR A 30 -31.04 -18.86 -19.96
CA TYR A 30 -31.37 -17.50 -19.52
C TYR A 30 -31.34 -17.34 -17.98
N ASN A 31 -31.85 -18.33 -17.25
CA ASN A 31 -31.81 -18.32 -15.78
C ASN A 31 -30.39 -18.48 -15.24
N GLU A 32 -29.54 -19.27 -15.91
CA GLU A 32 -28.14 -19.50 -15.56
C GLU A 32 -27.31 -18.23 -15.76
N LEU A 33 -27.37 -17.59 -16.93
CA LEU A 33 -26.69 -16.32 -17.20
C LEU A 33 -27.18 -15.17 -16.30
N SER A 34 -28.49 -15.10 -16.05
CA SER A 34 -29.07 -14.15 -15.08
C SER A 34 -28.50 -14.38 -13.67
N SER A 35 -28.34 -15.64 -13.26
CA SER A 35 -27.73 -15.97 -11.97
C SER A 35 -26.25 -15.58 -11.89
N GLU A 36 -25.47 -15.78 -12.96
CA GLU A 36 -24.06 -15.38 -13.03
C GLU A 36 -23.89 -13.86 -13.01
N LEU A 37 -24.73 -13.11 -13.74
CA LEU A 37 -24.72 -11.65 -13.74
C LEU A 37 -25.09 -11.07 -12.36
N ILE A 38 -26.02 -11.71 -11.63
CA ILE A 38 -26.34 -11.36 -10.24
C ILE A 38 -25.14 -11.62 -9.33
N VAL A 39 -24.44 -12.76 -9.50
CA VAL A 39 -23.23 -13.09 -8.74
C VAL A 39 -22.07 -12.14 -9.04
N LEU A 40 -21.86 -11.74 -10.30
CA LEU A 40 -20.81 -10.82 -10.71
C LEU A 40 -21.09 -9.38 -10.24
N ASN A 41 -22.31 -8.87 -10.40
CA ASN A 41 -22.67 -7.56 -9.84
C ASN A 41 -22.54 -7.54 -8.32
N ARG A 42 -22.98 -8.61 -7.64
CA ARG A 42 -22.78 -8.75 -6.19
C ARG A 42 -21.30 -8.72 -5.82
N LYS A 43 -20.44 -9.47 -6.50
CA LYS A 43 -18.98 -9.44 -6.30
C LYS A 43 -18.38 -8.05 -6.56
N LYS A 44 -18.85 -7.33 -7.59
CA LYS A 44 -18.44 -5.95 -7.89
C LYS A 44 -18.79 -5.01 -6.73
N TYR A 45 -20.05 -4.98 -6.29
CA TYR A 45 -20.46 -4.17 -5.14
C TYR A 45 -19.71 -4.54 -3.86
N GLU A 46 -19.47 -5.84 -3.61
CA GLU A 46 -18.66 -6.32 -2.48
C GLU A 46 -17.18 -5.89 -2.56
N LEU A 47 -16.64 -5.65 -3.76
CA LEU A 47 -15.29 -5.12 -3.98
C LEU A 47 -15.24 -3.58 -3.87
N GLU A 48 -16.22 -2.86 -4.42
CA GLU A 48 -16.34 -1.40 -4.29
C GLU A 48 -16.50 -0.99 -2.81
N GLU A 49 -17.33 -1.71 -2.05
CA GLU A 49 -17.47 -1.51 -0.61
C GLU A 49 -16.23 -1.93 0.20
N LYS A 50 -15.37 -2.81 -0.33
CA LYS A 50 -14.05 -3.11 0.28
C LYS A 50 -13.05 -1.98 0.00
N ALA A 51 -13.00 -1.49 -1.24
CA ALA A 51 -12.12 -0.40 -1.65
C ALA A 51 -12.43 0.89 -0.87
N LYS A 52 -13.71 1.26 -0.78
CA LYS A 52 -14.16 2.45 -0.03
C LYS A 52 -13.88 2.35 1.48
N ARG A 53 -13.94 1.15 2.06
CA ARG A 53 -13.54 0.93 3.46
C ARG A 53 -12.03 1.09 3.64
N ALA A 54 -11.21 0.49 2.76
CA ALA A 54 -9.76 0.66 2.80
C ALA A 54 -9.33 2.13 2.60
N GLU A 55 -10.02 2.89 1.75
CA GLU A 55 -9.78 4.33 1.56
C GLU A 55 -10.13 5.15 2.83
N ASN A 56 -11.27 4.86 3.47
CA ASN A 56 -11.64 5.49 4.74
C ASN A 56 -10.67 5.12 5.89
N GLU A 57 -10.22 3.87 5.96
CA GLU A 57 -9.22 3.40 6.94
C GLU A 57 -7.86 4.08 6.72
N LEU A 58 -7.44 4.24 5.46
CA LEU A 58 -6.23 4.96 5.10
C LEU A 58 -6.32 6.45 5.46
N GLN A 59 -7.44 7.11 5.19
CA GLN A 59 -7.67 8.51 5.56
C GLN A 59 -7.63 8.71 7.08
N GLN A 60 -8.28 7.83 7.85
CA GLN A 60 -8.22 7.85 9.32
C GLN A 60 -6.80 7.62 9.83
N SER A 61 -6.02 6.75 9.19
CA SER A 61 -4.60 6.53 9.50
C SER A 61 -3.77 7.80 9.28
N TYR A 62 -3.93 8.49 8.14
CA TYR A 62 -3.25 9.76 7.87
C TYR A 62 -3.60 10.86 8.87
N GLU A 63 -4.89 11.00 9.23
CA GLU A 63 -5.33 11.95 10.24
C GLU A 63 -4.75 11.62 11.62
N LYS A 64 -4.66 10.33 11.97
CA LYS A 64 -4.06 9.89 13.24
C LYS A 64 -2.54 10.14 13.28
N ILE A 65 -1.82 9.86 12.20
CA ILE A 65 -0.38 10.17 12.06
C ILE A 65 -0.17 11.68 12.26
N LYS A 66 -0.92 12.52 11.54
CA LYS A 66 -0.83 13.98 11.66
C LYS A 66 -1.16 14.50 13.06
N SER A 67 -2.07 13.86 13.80
CA SER A 67 -2.33 14.17 15.21
C SER A 67 -1.10 13.85 16.08
N LEU A 68 -0.52 12.65 15.89
CA LEU A 68 0.65 12.20 16.64
C LEU A 68 1.89 13.05 16.37
N GLU A 69 2.13 13.47 15.13
CA GLU A 69 3.23 14.40 14.78
C GLU A 69 3.10 15.77 15.49
N ASN A 70 1.87 16.28 15.64
CA ASN A 70 1.63 17.54 16.34
C ASN A 70 1.71 17.37 17.88
N GLU A 71 1.30 16.21 18.42
CA GLU A 71 1.53 15.85 19.81
C GLU A 71 3.03 15.72 20.11
N GLN A 72 3.80 15.04 19.25
CA GLN A 72 5.24 14.88 19.38
C GLN A 72 5.98 16.23 19.38
N ARG A 73 5.66 17.12 18.43
CA ARG A 73 6.26 18.46 18.38
C ARG A 73 6.03 19.25 19.68
N ARG A 74 4.83 19.15 20.26
CA ARG A 74 4.52 19.78 21.55
C ARG A 74 5.31 19.17 22.70
N THR A 75 5.47 17.84 22.74
CA THR A 75 6.31 17.21 23.77
C THR A 75 7.78 17.58 23.62
N ASP A 76 8.29 17.73 22.39
CA ASP A 76 9.67 18.16 22.15
C ASP A 76 9.91 19.60 22.65
N GLU A 77 8.97 20.52 22.41
CA GLU A 77 8.99 21.89 22.95
C GLU A 77 8.95 21.90 24.49
N GLU A 78 8.07 21.09 25.11
CA GLU A 78 7.97 20.96 26.57
C GLU A 78 9.26 20.37 27.20
N ILE A 79 9.87 19.37 26.55
CA ILE A 79 11.15 18.77 26.95
C ILE A 79 12.29 19.79 26.82
N TRP A 80 12.32 20.58 25.75
CA TRP A 80 13.33 21.62 25.57
C TRP A 80 13.24 22.70 26.66
N LEU A 81 12.03 23.19 26.95
CA LEU A 81 11.79 24.13 28.04
C LEU A 81 12.14 23.55 29.42
N ALA A 82 11.92 22.25 29.63
CA ALA A 82 12.32 21.58 30.87
C ALA A 82 13.86 21.49 31.01
N LYS A 83 14.57 21.12 29.95
CA LYS A 83 16.04 21.08 29.91
C LYS A 83 16.66 22.45 30.20
N GLU A 84 16.11 23.52 29.62
CA GLU A 84 16.58 24.88 29.88
C GLU A 84 16.31 25.30 31.35
N ARG A 85 15.16 24.95 31.93
CA ARG A 85 14.90 25.21 33.37
C ARG A 85 15.91 24.50 34.28
N VAL A 86 16.21 23.22 34.01
CA VAL A 86 17.23 22.47 34.78
C VAL A 86 18.60 23.12 34.64
N ALA A 87 19.02 23.49 33.42
CA ALA A 87 20.30 24.16 33.19
C ALA A 87 20.40 25.53 33.89
N ASN A 88 19.30 26.26 34.08
CA ASN A 88 19.25 27.48 34.88
C ASN A 88 19.40 27.19 36.38
N GLN A 89 18.71 26.16 36.89
CA GLN A 89 18.78 25.75 38.30
C GLN A 89 20.16 25.21 38.68
N ASP A 90 20.82 24.44 37.81
CA ASP A 90 22.17 23.95 38.03
C ASP A 90 23.18 25.10 38.16
N ARG A 91 23.02 26.17 37.36
CA ARG A 91 23.85 27.39 37.45
C ARG A 91 23.64 28.15 38.77
N GLU A 92 22.40 28.23 39.24
CA GLU A 92 22.07 28.86 40.53
C GLU A 92 22.62 28.03 41.72
N LEU A 93 22.44 26.70 41.69
CA LEU A 93 23.02 25.79 42.68
C LEU A 93 24.55 25.87 42.72
N GLN A 94 25.21 26.00 41.56
CA GLN A 94 26.66 26.15 41.50
C GLN A 94 27.15 27.45 42.15
N ASP A 95 26.47 28.58 41.93
CA ASP A 95 26.83 29.83 42.61
C ASP A 95 26.53 29.77 44.12
N LEU A 96 25.38 29.22 44.53
CA LEU A 96 25.05 29.00 45.95
C LEU A 96 26.08 28.11 46.66
N HIS A 97 26.54 27.03 46.03
CA HIS A 97 27.65 26.22 46.56
C HIS A 97 28.94 27.04 46.69
N GLY A 98 29.26 27.89 45.71
CA GLY A 98 30.39 28.82 45.77
C GLY A 98 30.26 29.90 46.85
N GLN A 99 29.03 30.34 47.18
CA GLN A 99 28.75 31.23 48.31
C GLN A 99 28.92 30.49 49.64
N CYS A 100 28.34 29.30 49.78
CA CYS A 100 28.46 28.46 50.97
C CYS A 100 29.93 28.08 51.29
N SER A 101 30.75 27.79 50.28
CA SER A 101 32.19 27.55 50.48
C SER A 101 32.89 28.79 51.05
N ARG A 102 32.71 29.96 50.43
CA ARG A 102 33.28 31.23 50.89
C ARG A 102 32.86 31.58 52.33
N LEU A 103 31.58 31.38 52.65
CA LEU A 103 31.06 31.59 54.01
C LEU A 103 31.60 30.54 55.00
N GLY A 104 31.88 29.31 54.56
CA GLY A 104 32.55 28.29 55.36
C GLY A 104 33.98 28.67 55.70
N ASP A 105 34.75 29.12 54.71
CA ASP A 105 36.13 29.58 54.87
C ASP A 105 36.21 30.80 55.81
N GLU A 106 35.32 31.78 55.63
CA GLU A 106 35.26 32.97 56.49
C GLU A 106 34.79 32.61 57.92
N ASN A 107 33.86 31.68 58.09
CA ASN A 107 33.50 31.17 59.43
C ASN A 107 34.67 30.44 60.10
N ALA A 108 35.47 29.67 59.36
CA ALA A 108 36.67 29.02 59.91
C ALA A 108 37.71 30.06 60.35
N ARG A 109 37.91 31.11 59.54
CA ARG A 109 38.76 32.25 59.88
C ARG A 109 38.28 32.97 61.14
N LEU A 110 37.02 33.38 61.18
CA LEU A 110 36.42 34.09 62.33
C LEU A 110 36.43 33.26 63.61
N ARG A 111 36.34 31.92 63.51
CA ARG A 111 36.52 31.02 64.67
C ARG A 111 37.95 31.06 65.21
N ASN A 112 38.96 31.03 64.33
CA ASN A 112 40.36 31.15 64.75
C ASN A 112 40.63 32.51 65.39
N GLU A 113 40.17 33.61 64.77
CA GLU A 113 40.29 34.96 65.33
C GLU A 113 39.57 35.07 66.70
N LEU A 114 38.37 34.50 66.84
CA LEU A 114 37.65 34.42 68.12
C LEU A 114 38.37 33.58 69.17
N GLU A 115 39.08 32.52 68.78
CA GLU A 115 39.86 31.69 69.71
C GLU A 115 41.14 32.41 70.17
N GLU A 116 41.79 33.16 69.28
CA GLU A 116 42.88 34.07 69.66
C GLU A 116 42.42 35.22 70.58
N GLU A 117 41.28 35.84 70.28
CA GLU A 117 40.69 36.87 71.16
C GLU A 117 40.19 36.26 72.48
N ARG A 118 39.70 35.01 72.51
CA ARG A 118 39.40 34.30 73.76
C ARG A 118 40.64 34.04 74.59
N ARG A 119 41.78 33.74 73.98
CA ARG A 119 43.09 33.65 74.66
C ARG A 119 43.47 35.02 75.27
N LYS A 120 43.37 36.11 74.50
CA LYS A 120 43.61 37.49 74.99
C LYS A 120 42.57 37.95 76.03
N HIS A 121 41.34 37.45 75.99
CA HIS A 121 40.29 37.74 76.96
C HIS A 121 40.42 36.92 78.25
N ALA A 122 40.98 35.71 78.19
CA ALA A 122 41.41 34.99 79.39
C ALA A 122 42.55 35.73 80.11
N GLU A 123 43.34 36.53 79.38
CA GLU A 123 44.38 37.43 79.90
C GLU A 123 43.83 38.79 80.38
N SER A 124 42.58 39.19 80.05
CA SER A 124 42.08 40.57 80.29
C SER A 124 40.69 40.73 80.95
N GLY A 125 39.89 39.66 81.10
CA GLY A 125 38.81 39.53 82.10
C GLY A 125 37.60 40.48 82.04
N GLY A 126 36.48 40.03 81.44
CA GLY A 126 35.13 40.58 81.69
C GLY A 126 34.22 40.64 80.45
N PHE A 127 32.93 40.29 80.59
CA PHE A 127 31.99 40.12 79.47
C PHE A 127 30.53 40.55 79.82
N ASP A 128 29.78 41.09 78.85
CA ASP A 128 28.40 41.60 78.98
C ASP A 128 27.32 40.57 78.53
N TRP A 129 26.42 40.24 79.44
CA TRP A 129 25.45 39.15 79.30
C TRP A 129 24.18 39.51 78.50
N THR A 130 23.85 40.78 78.33
CA THR A 130 22.57 41.21 77.71
C THR A 130 22.49 40.81 76.23
N LYS A 131 23.58 41.07 75.50
CA LYS A 131 23.73 40.75 74.07
C LYS A 131 23.63 39.25 73.76
N ILE A 132 23.96 38.37 74.72
CA ILE A 132 23.80 36.91 74.55
C ILE A 132 22.31 36.52 74.48
N ASP A 133 21.43 37.16 75.25
CA ASP A 133 20.01 36.79 75.30
C ASP A 133 19.28 37.16 74.01
N GLU A 134 19.64 38.30 73.41
CA GLU A 134 19.14 38.72 72.10
C GLU A 134 19.64 37.78 70.99
N MET A 135 20.93 37.41 70.99
CA MET A 135 21.49 36.48 70.01
C MET A 135 20.83 35.09 70.07
N LYS A 136 20.49 34.58 71.26
CA LYS A 136 19.78 33.30 71.41
C LYS A 136 18.38 33.30 70.79
N LYS A 137 17.62 34.38 70.96
CA LYS A 137 16.29 34.50 70.34
C LYS A 137 16.38 34.48 68.81
N VAL A 138 17.41 35.12 68.25
CA VAL A 138 17.68 35.07 66.81
C VAL A 138 18.09 33.65 66.38
N GLU A 139 18.96 32.97 67.14
CA GLU A 139 19.36 31.58 66.90
C GLU A 139 18.16 30.62 66.85
N ASP A 140 17.23 30.72 67.81
CA ASP A 140 16.00 29.92 67.82
C ASP A 140 15.11 30.21 66.59
N THR A 141 14.93 31.48 66.20
CA THR A 141 14.15 31.81 64.98
C THR A 141 14.79 31.26 63.70
N LEU A 142 16.11 31.36 63.56
CA LEU A 142 16.86 30.82 62.42
C LEU A 142 16.79 29.29 62.37
N ARG A 143 16.73 28.63 63.52
CA ARG A 143 16.58 27.17 63.62
C ARG A 143 15.20 26.69 63.17
N ASP A 144 14.14 27.44 63.50
CA ASP A 144 12.78 27.19 63.02
C ASP A 144 12.65 27.44 61.51
N GLU A 145 13.26 28.50 60.99
CA GLU A 145 13.30 28.78 59.55
C GLU A 145 14.07 27.72 58.77
N LYS A 146 15.26 27.33 59.26
CA LYS A 146 16.03 26.21 58.71
C LYS A 146 15.20 24.94 58.63
N SER A 147 14.49 24.58 59.70
CA SER A 147 13.65 23.37 59.74
C SER A 147 12.53 23.40 58.69
N LYS A 148 11.93 24.57 58.45
CA LYS A 148 10.91 24.77 57.38
C LYS A 148 11.52 24.66 55.98
N VAL A 149 12.74 25.16 55.78
CA VAL A 149 13.46 25.06 54.50
C VAL A 149 13.88 23.62 54.22
N GLU A 150 14.41 22.89 55.20
CA GLU A 150 14.77 21.48 55.07
C GLU A 150 13.54 20.61 54.72
N TRP A 151 12.38 20.89 55.31
CA TRP A 151 11.14 20.18 54.99
C TRP A 151 10.68 20.44 53.53
N ARG A 152 10.67 21.70 53.09
CA ARG A 152 10.35 22.08 51.69
C ARG A 152 11.33 21.49 50.68
N LEU A 153 12.62 21.43 51.02
CA LEU A 153 13.62 20.77 50.19
C LEU A 153 13.32 19.27 50.04
N GLY A 154 12.85 18.62 51.11
CA GLY A 154 12.35 17.25 51.06
C GLY A 154 11.18 17.07 50.08
N GLU A 155 10.15 17.93 50.15
CA GLU A 155 9.02 17.92 49.22
C GLU A 155 9.45 18.10 47.75
N VAL A 156 10.25 19.13 47.46
CA VAL A 156 10.77 19.39 46.10
C VAL A 156 11.60 18.22 45.58
N THR A 157 12.37 17.57 46.45
CA THR A 157 13.15 16.37 46.10
C THR A 157 12.26 15.17 45.77
N GLN A 158 11.14 14.97 46.48
CA GLN A 158 10.17 13.93 46.13
C GLN A 158 9.53 14.23 44.76
N TYR A 159 9.02 15.44 44.56
CA TYR A 159 8.43 15.84 43.26
C TYR A 159 9.42 15.72 42.09
N TRP A 160 10.70 16.01 42.31
CA TRP A 160 11.74 15.81 41.28
C TRP A 160 11.97 14.34 40.96
N ASN A 161 11.99 13.47 41.97
CA ASN A 161 12.12 12.02 41.76
C ASN A 161 10.90 11.45 41.02
N ASP A 162 9.67 11.85 41.40
CA ASP A 162 8.43 11.44 40.73
C ASP A 162 8.39 11.91 39.27
N ALA A 163 8.78 13.17 39.02
CA ALA A 163 8.90 13.70 37.66
C ALA A 163 9.94 12.94 36.83
N LYS A 164 11.09 12.60 37.42
CA LYS A 164 12.15 11.80 36.78
C LYS A 164 11.68 10.39 36.44
N TRP A 165 10.94 9.73 37.34
CA TRP A 165 10.31 8.44 37.06
C TRP A 165 9.30 8.55 35.92
N LYS A 166 8.48 9.61 35.91
CA LYS A 166 7.49 9.80 34.84
C LYS A 166 8.13 10.08 33.49
N ILE A 167 9.24 10.83 33.45
CA ILE A 167 10.05 11.02 32.24
C ILE A 167 10.56 9.68 31.72
N GLY A 168 11.16 8.83 32.58
CA GLY A 168 11.65 7.51 32.15
C GLY A 168 10.56 6.58 31.61
N GLU A 169 9.35 6.61 32.18
CA GLU A 169 8.19 5.88 31.64
C GLU A 169 7.79 6.39 30.25
N LEU A 170 7.77 7.72 30.06
CA LEU A 170 7.45 8.34 28.77
C LEU A 170 8.53 8.06 27.71
N GLU A 171 9.82 8.15 28.07
CA GLU A 171 10.96 7.84 27.20
C GLU A 171 10.92 6.38 26.73
N ALA A 172 10.69 5.42 27.64
CA ALA A 172 10.49 4.01 27.27
C ALA A 172 9.26 3.83 26.36
N GLY A 173 8.18 4.55 26.66
CA GLY A 173 6.97 4.59 25.83
C GLY A 173 7.16 5.25 24.46
N MET A 174 8.13 6.16 24.29
CA MET A 174 8.50 6.75 23.00
C MET A 174 9.35 5.79 22.19
N ALA A 175 10.43 5.25 22.78
CA ALA A 175 11.32 4.29 22.11
C ALA A 175 10.57 3.05 21.58
N HIS A 176 9.54 2.57 22.29
CA HIS A 176 8.69 1.49 21.79
C HIS A 176 7.84 1.90 20.57
N LYS A 177 7.34 3.14 20.51
CA LYS A 177 6.60 3.67 19.35
C LYS A 177 7.52 3.93 18.15
N GLU A 178 8.72 4.46 18.39
CA GLU A 178 9.76 4.62 17.36
C GLU A 178 10.09 3.27 16.72
N TRP A 179 10.32 2.23 17.54
CA TRP A 179 10.53 0.88 17.03
C TRP A 179 9.36 0.35 16.18
N LEU A 180 8.11 0.59 16.59
CA LEU A 180 6.92 0.22 15.79
C LEU A 180 6.83 1.00 14.47
N LEU A 181 7.20 2.29 14.48
CA LEU A 181 7.27 3.12 13.27
C LEU A 181 8.35 2.63 12.32
N ASP A 182 9.53 2.26 12.81
CA ASP A 182 10.60 1.69 11.98
C ASP A 182 10.18 0.36 11.33
N GLN A 183 9.48 -0.52 12.06
CA GLN A 183 8.90 -1.73 11.47
C GLN A 183 7.85 -1.42 10.39
N ALA A 184 7.01 -0.41 10.62
CA ALA A 184 6.03 0.03 9.63
C ALA A 184 6.69 0.65 8.39
N HIS A 185 7.70 1.51 8.56
CA HIS A 185 8.48 2.12 7.48
C HIS A 185 9.20 1.06 6.64
N GLN A 186 9.81 0.05 7.27
CA GLN A 186 10.42 -1.08 6.57
C GLN A 186 9.38 -1.83 5.72
N LYS A 187 8.17 -2.06 6.26
CA LYS A 187 7.09 -2.72 5.51
C LYS A 187 6.55 -1.85 4.37
N ILE A 188 6.42 -0.55 4.56
CA ILE A 188 6.04 0.41 3.52
C ILE A 188 7.10 0.45 2.41
N PHE A 189 8.39 0.43 2.75
CA PHE A 189 9.46 0.37 1.77
C PHE A 189 9.43 -0.93 0.94
N GLU A 190 9.27 -2.09 1.58
CA GLU A 190 9.09 -3.37 0.88
C GLU A 190 7.88 -3.35 -0.07
N LEU A 191 6.76 -2.78 0.39
CA LEU A 191 5.56 -2.62 -0.43
C LEU A 191 5.78 -1.65 -1.59
N ASP A 192 6.43 -0.50 -1.38
CA ASP A 192 6.75 0.46 -2.44
C ASP A 192 7.70 -0.16 -3.49
N GLN A 193 8.69 -0.96 -3.09
CA GLN A 193 9.50 -1.72 -4.04
C GLN A 193 8.67 -2.74 -4.84
N LEU A 194 7.74 -3.45 -4.19
CA LEU A 194 6.83 -4.38 -4.87
C LEU A 194 5.82 -3.67 -5.77
N TYR A 195 5.30 -2.50 -5.38
CA TYR A 195 4.39 -1.69 -6.17
C TYR A 195 5.11 -1.06 -7.35
N ARG A 196 6.31 -0.49 -7.18
CA ARG A 196 7.13 0.00 -8.30
C ARG A 196 7.55 -1.12 -9.22
N PHE A 197 7.92 -2.29 -8.72
CA PHE A 197 8.21 -3.45 -9.57
C PHE A 197 6.96 -3.90 -10.33
N ARG A 198 5.83 -4.09 -9.64
CA ARG A 198 4.54 -4.45 -10.24
C ARG A 198 4.13 -3.42 -11.27
N ASP A 199 4.21 -2.13 -10.97
CA ASP A 199 3.75 -1.06 -11.83
C ASP A 199 4.71 -0.89 -12.99
N THR A 200 6.03 -0.85 -12.78
CA THR A 200 7.02 -0.91 -13.88
C THR A 200 6.87 -2.20 -14.72
N THR A 201 6.34 -3.30 -14.16
CA THR A 201 6.12 -4.57 -14.88
C THR A 201 4.73 -4.68 -15.51
N LYS A 202 3.70 -4.01 -14.98
CA LYS A 202 2.33 -3.97 -15.52
C LYS A 202 2.20 -2.84 -16.52
N ASP A 203 2.96 -1.77 -16.32
CA ASP A 203 3.49 -1.00 -17.41
C ASP A 203 4.27 -1.95 -18.32
N ILE A 204 5.59 -2.21 -18.18
CA ILE A 204 6.40 -2.87 -19.24
C ILE A 204 5.73 -4.13 -19.84
N LEU A 205 4.86 -4.84 -19.10
CA LEU A 205 4.11 -6.03 -19.49
C LEU A 205 2.55 -5.97 -19.33
N ASP A 206 1.78 -5.10 -20.03
CA ASP A 206 0.30 -5.28 -20.20
C ASP A 206 -0.30 -4.94 -21.61
N GLY A 207 0.18 -5.61 -22.67
CA GLY A 207 -0.44 -5.69 -24.01
C GLY A 207 0.38 -6.35 -25.17
N THR A 208 1.72 -6.32 -25.15
CA THR A 208 2.58 -6.79 -26.26
C THR A 208 2.76 -8.32 -26.30
N PHE A 209 3.21 -8.83 -27.45
CA PHE A 209 4.06 -10.03 -27.51
C PHE A 209 5.35 -9.65 -28.23
N LEU A 210 6.44 -9.40 -27.49
CA LEU A 210 7.68 -8.90 -28.11
C LEU A 210 8.51 -10.03 -28.76
N ILE A 211 8.16 -10.43 -29.98
CA ILE A 211 8.95 -11.38 -30.78
C ILE A 211 10.16 -10.67 -31.40
N LYS A 212 11.25 -10.55 -30.63
CA LYS A 212 12.55 -10.12 -31.18
C LYS A 212 13.29 -11.28 -31.83
N LYS A 213 13.21 -11.39 -33.16
CA LYS A 213 14.15 -12.18 -33.97
C LYS A 213 15.36 -11.32 -34.31
N GLN A 214 16.53 -11.64 -33.74
CA GLN A 214 17.78 -11.12 -34.33
C GLN A 214 18.04 -11.82 -35.68
N PRO A 215 18.64 -11.13 -36.66
CA PRO A 215 18.88 -11.71 -37.97
C PRO A 215 19.98 -12.78 -37.89
N ALA A 216 19.62 -13.98 -38.36
CA ALA A 216 20.44 -15.21 -38.43
C ALA A 216 20.85 -15.86 -37.09
N GLY A 217 20.81 -17.21 -37.05
CA GLY A 217 21.25 -18.02 -35.92
C GLY A 217 20.16 -18.94 -35.37
N ASP A 218 19.71 -18.67 -34.14
CA ASP A 218 19.09 -19.67 -33.27
C ASP A 218 17.58 -19.48 -33.08
N ARG A 219 16.79 -20.49 -33.49
CA ARG A 219 15.31 -20.44 -33.59
C ARG A 219 14.55 -21.04 -32.39
N TYR A 220 15.17 -21.25 -31.23
CA TYR A 220 14.66 -22.23 -30.24
C TYR A 220 14.52 -21.75 -28.77
N LYS A 221 14.48 -20.44 -28.49
CA LYS A 221 14.18 -19.93 -27.13
C LYS A 221 13.19 -18.76 -27.13
N TRP A 222 11.97 -19.04 -26.66
CA TRP A 222 10.89 -18.08 -26.47
C TRP A 222 10.98 -17.36 -25.12
N ARG A 223 10.45 -16.14 -25.01
CA ARG A 223 10.09 -15.50 -23.72
C ARG A 223 8.94 -14.51 -23.92
N LEU A 224 7.94 -14.56 -23.04
CA LEU A 224 6.76 -13.68 -23.05
C LEU A 224 7.11 -12.30 -22.46
N ALA A 225 6.59 -11.22 -23.07
CA ALA A 225 6.67 -9.84 -22.54
C ALA A 225 5.68 -8.90 -23.27
N MET A 226 5.19 -7.86 -22.59
CA MET A 226 3.88 -7.23 -22.89
C MET A 226 4.02 -5.65 -23.00
N TRP A 227 3.05 -4.73 -22.76
CA TRP A 227 3.04 -3.29 -23.29
C TRP A 227 2.89 -2.19 -22.23
N ASN A 228 3.60 -1.04 -22.36
CA ASN A 228 3.50 0.10 -21.42
C ASN A 228 3.40 1.54 -21.95
N GLU A 229 3.25 2.51 -21.03
CA GLU A 229 3.33 3.96 -21.29
C GLU A 229 4.71 4.46 -21.80
N SER A 230 5.74 3.60 -21.83
CA SER A 230 7.04 3.87 -22.48
C SER A 230 7.15 3.25 -23.89
N SER A 231 6.04 2.78 -24.46
CA SER A 231 6.02 2.15 -25.78
C SER A 231 6.41 3.14 -26.90
N PRO A 232 7.28 2.74 -27.83
CA PRO A 232 7.89 3.64 -28.80
C PRO A 232 6.93 4.22 -29.86
N GLU A 233 7.44 5.26 -30.53
CA GLU A 233 6.66 6.20 -31.36
C GLU A 233 6.14 5.61 -32.68
N ASP A 234 6.60 4.40 -33.03
CA ASP A 234 6.25 3.57 -34.19
C ASP A 234 4.93 2.80 -34.04
N LEU A 235 4.33 2.79 -32.85
CA LEU A 235 3.06 2.11 -32.58
C LEU A 235 1.82 2.96 -32.93
N LYS A 236 2.00 4.21 -33.38
CA LYS A 236 0.90 5.14 -33.76
C LYS A 236 0.04 4.65 -34.92
N ASP A 237 0.59 3.83 -35.82
CA ASP A 237 -0.14 3.33 -36.99
C ASP A 237 -0.91 2.02 -36.72
N TYR A 238 -0.68 1.36 -35.59
CA TYR A 238 -1.34 0.09 -35.27
C TYR A 238 -2.85 0.27 -35.05
N ARG A 239 -3.64 -0.69 -35.54
CA ARG A 239 -5.08 -0.77 -35.39
C ARG A 239 -5.43 -1.95 -34.50
N ARG A 240 -6.31 -1.73 -33.53
CA ARG A 240 -6.93 -2.78 -32.72
C ARG A 240 -8.04 -3.45 -33.52
N ILE A 241 -7.81 -4.68 -33.98
CA ILE A 241 -8.72 -5.42 -34.85
C ILE A 241 -9.18 -6.70 -34.15
N TRP A 242 -10.50 -6.91 -34.14
CA TRP A 242 -11.12 -8.14 -33.63
C TRP A 242 -11.17 -9.21 -34.74
N PHE A 243 -10.59 -10.38 -34.47
CA PHE A 243 -10.69 -11.56 -35.31
C PHE A 243 -11.60 -12.58 -34.65
N GLU A 244 -12.64 -13.06 -35.34
CA GLU A 244 -13.61 -14.02 -34.78
C GLU A 244 -13.96 -15.21 -35.69
N ILE A 245 -14.30 -16.32 -35.05
CA ILE A 245 -14.89 -17.51 -35.66
C ILE A 245 -16.11 -17.94 -34.85
N ARG A 246 -17.13 -18.49 -35.53
CA ARG A 246 -18.20 -19.23 -34.87
C ARG A 246 -17.77 -20.70 -34.73
N ALA A 247 -17.63 -21.15 -33.49
CA ALA A 247 -17.17 -22.48 -33.10
C ALA A 247 -18.04 -23.00 -31.94
N PRO A 248 -19.31 -23.38 -32.20
CA PRO A 248 -20.25 -23.81 -31.18
C PRO A 248 -19.72 -25.01 -30.39
N ALA A 249 -19.85 -24.96 -29.06
CA ALA A 249 -19.35 -25.98 -28.12
C ALA A 249 -17.84 -26.29 -28.18
N ALA A 250 -17.02 -25.45 -28.84
CA ALA A 250 -15.57 -25.58 -28.82
C ALA A 250 -15.01 -25.30 -27.42
N LYS A 251 -13.98 -26.05 -27.01
CA LYS A 251 -13.33 -25.88 -25.70
C LYS A 251 -12.16 -24.92 -25.78
N ILE A 252 -11.41 -24.97 -26.87
CA ILE A 252 -10.25 -24.13 -27.14
C ILE A 252 -10.32 -23.67 -28.60
N VAL A 253 -10.32 -22.36 -28.79
CA VAL A 253 -10.16 -21.75 -30.11
C VAL A 253 -8.88 -20.92 -30.09
N LEU A 254 -8.05 -21.10 -31.11
CA LEU A 254 -6.82 -20.35 -31.30
C LEU A 254 -6.83 -19.67 -32.67
N LEU A 255 -6.07 -18.58 -32.83
CA LEU A 255 -5.82 -17.89 -34.09
C LEU A 255 -4.34 -18.01 -34.47
N SER A 256 -4.03 -18.40 -35.71
CA SER A 256 -2.69 -18.29 -36.28
C SER A 256 -2.76 -17.52 -37.60
N ALA A 257 -1.74 -16.71 -37.85
CA ALA A 257 -1.79 -15.69 -38.90
C ALA A 257 -0.42 -15.30 -39.44
N SER A 258 -0.40 -14.65 -40.59
CA SER A 258 0.80 -14.11 -41.22
C SER A 258 1.52 -13.07 -40.34
N PHE A 259 0.78 -12.29 -39.53
CA PHE A 259 1.39 -11.33 -38.58
C PHE A 259 2.11 -11.99 -37.40
N VAL A 260 1.80 -13.26 -37.08
CA VAL A 260 2.62 -14.11 -36.18
C VAL A 260 3.52 -15.09 -36.95
N SER A 261 3.78 -14.81 -38.24
CA SER A 261 4.55 -15.64 -39.17
C SER A 261 4.08 -17.10 -39.29
N TRP A 262 2.84 -17.40 -38.88
CA TRP A 262 2.33 -18.76 -38.67
C TRP A 262 3.15 -19.60 -37.65
N GLU A 263 4.07 -18.99 -36.90
CA GLU A 263 4.93 -19.65 -35.91
C GLU A 263 4.27 -19.75 -34.51
N CYS A 264 3.14 -19.04 -34.29
CA CYS A 264 2.43 -18.97 -33.02
C CYS A 264 0.90 -19.07 -33.15
N PHE A 265 0.26 -19.31 -32.00
CA PHE A 265 -1.19 -19.35 -31.80
C PHE A 265 -1.59 -18.36 -30.71
N LEU A 266 -2.57 -17.50 -30.99
CA LEU A 266 -3.20 -16.60 -30.01
C LEU A 266 -4.47 -17.26 -29.48
N SER A 267 -4.68 -17.28 -28.16
CA SER A 267 -5.92 -17.83 -27.60
C SER A 267 -7.09 -16.88 -27.88
N CYS A 268 -8.13 -17.40 -28.51
CA CYS A 268 -9.39 -16.70 -28.65
C CYS A 268 -10.21 -16.86 -27.36
N GLN A 269 -10.83 -15.78 -26.92
CA GLN A 269 -11.78 -15.76 -25.83
C GLN A 269 -13.19 -15.96 -26.40
N GLN A 270 -14.02 -16.70 -25.68
CA GLN A 270 -15.45 -16.76 -25.96
C GLN A 270 -16.06 -15.37 -25.77
N LEU A 271 -16.95 -14.95 -26.67
CA LEU A 271 -17.54 -13.61 -26.61
C LEU A 271 -18.74 -13.63 -25.65
N ASP A 272 -18.73 -12.77 -24.61
CA ASP A 272 -19.76 -12.73 -23.56
C ASP A 272 -21.21 -12.66 -24.07
N ASN A 273 -21.42 -12.13 -25.28
CA ASN A 273 -22.73 -11.93 -25.91
C ASN A 273 -23.14 -13.02 -26.91
N ASP A 274 -22.25 -13.95 -27.26
CA ASP A 274 -22.51 -15.05 -28.20
C ASP A 274 -21.59 -16.24 -27.86
N ALA A 275 -22.14 -17.21 -27.12
CA ALA A 275 -21.40 -18.38 -26.64
C ALA A 275 -20.86 -19.27 -27.79
N ASP A 276 -21.37 -19.13 -29.01
CA ASP A 276 -20.82 -19.83 -30.16
C ASP A 276 -19.65 -19.09 -30.81
N LYS A 277 -19.38 -17.83 -30.43
CA LYS A 277 -18.30 -17.03 -31.01
C LYS A 277 -17.08 -16.98 -30.12
N PHE A 278 -15.93 -17.15 -30.78
CA PHE A 278 -14.62 -16.99 -30.18
C PHE A 278 -13.83 -15.99 -31.00
N GLY A 279 -13.12 -15.10 -30.33
CA GLY A 279 -12.24 -14.17 -31.03
C GLY A 279 -11.12 -13.60 -30.16
N VAL A 280 -10.27 -12.79 -30.77
CA VAL A 280 -9.16 -12.13 -30.09
C VAL A 280 -8.95 -10.74 -30.67
N TRP A 281 -8.70 -9.77 -29.79
CA TRP A 281 -8.25 -8.44 -30.17
C TRP A 281 -6.76 -8.51 -30.47
N VAL A 282 -6.37 -8.07 -31.67
CA VAL A 282 -4.97 -8.02 -32.09
C VAL A 282 -4.67 -6.62 -32.57
N ASP A 283 -3.60 -6.04 -32.04
CA ASP A 283 -3.07 -4.77 -32.52
C ASP A 283 -2.06 -5.05 -33.65
N ILE A 284 -2.37 -4.59 -34.87
CA ILE A 284 -1.59 -4.84 -36.09
C ILE A 284 -1.54 -3.56 -36.95
N PRO A 285 -0.44 -3.32 -37.69
CA PRO A 285 -0.36 -2.16 -38.58
C PRO A 285 -1.31 -2.30 -39.78
N PRO A 286 -1.50 -1.25 -40.59
CA PRO A 286 -2.35 -1.32 -41.78
C PRO A 286 -1.74 -2.27 -42.81
N GLY A 287 -2.57 -3.08 -43.48
CA GLY A 287 -2.09 -4.13 -44.37
C GLY A 287 -3.10 -5.22 -44.67
N ARG A 288 -2.69 -6.17 -45.52
CA ARG A 288 -3.46 -7.39 -45.82
C ARG A 288 -2.87 -8.56 -45.04
N TYR A 289 -3.70 -9.17 -44.20
CA TYR A 289 -3.31 -10.30 -43.35
C TYR A 289 -4.07 -11.55 -43.72
N GLU A 290 -3.37 -12.69 -43.65
CA GLU A 290 -3.95 -14.02 -43.86
C GLU A 290 -3.89 -14.79 -42.55
N PHE A 291 -4.91 -15.61 -42.28
CA PHE A 291 -5.06 -16.30 -41.01
C PHE A 291 -5.98 -17.50 -41.12
N LEU A 292 -5.87 -18.38 -40.12
CA LEU A 292 -6.74 -19.51 -39.86
C LEU A 292 -6.97 -19.62 -38.36
N PHE A 293 -8.12 -20.15 -37.98
CA PHE A 293 -8.35 -20.56 -36.61
C PHE A 293 -7.95 -22.03 -36.42
N VAL A 294 -7.69 -22.42 -35.18
CA VAL A 294 -7.58 -23.81 -34.75
C VAL A 294 -8.63 -24.04 -33.67
N VAL A 295 -9.67 -24.79 -34.01
CA VAL A 295 -10.80 -25.11 -33.14
C VAL A 295 -10.61 -26.54 -32.65
N ASP A 296 -10.42 -26.73 -31.34
CA ASP A 296 -10.17 -28.03 -30.71
C ASP A 296 -9.14 -28.89 -31.47
N GLY A 297 -8.04 -28.26 -31.87
CA GLY A 297 -6.91 -28.89 -32.58
C GLY A 297 -7.04 -28.98 -34.11
N HIS A 298 -8.16 -28.53 -34.70
CA HIS A 298 -8.41 -28.62 -36.14
C HIS A 298 -8.36 -27.24 -36.81
N TRP A 299 -7.61 -27.12 -37.90
CA TRP A 299 -7.56 -25.90 -38.71
C TRP A 299 -8.93 -25.60 -39.32
N ALA A 300 -9.41 -24.38 -39.11
CA ALA A 300 -10.76 -23.94 -39.48
C ALA A 300 -10.72 -22.55 -40.15
N LEU A 301 -11.57 -22.40 -41.16
CA LEU A 301 -11.92 -21.11 -41.75
C LEU A 301 -13.15 -20.55 -41.01
N SER A 302 -13.16 -19.24 -40.81
CA SER A 302 -14.34 -18.49 -40.37
C SER A 302 -15.10 -17.98 -41.59
N ASP A 303 -16.40 -18.28 -41.68
CA ASP A 303 -17.29 -17.82 -42.76
C ASP A 303 -17.46 -16.29 -42.78
N ASN A 304 -17.04 -15.60 -41.70
CA ASN A 304 -17.13 -14.14 -41.58
C ASN A 304 -16.08 -13.39 -42.43
N TYR A 305 -15.14 -14.09 -43.08
CA TYR A 305 -14.04 -13.48 -43.83
C TYR A 305 -13.85 -14.09 -45.21
N ALA A 306 -13.48 -13.23 -46.17
CA ALA A 306 -13.08 -13.67 -47.50
C ALA A 306 -11.90 -14.65 -47.43
N THR A 307 -11.85 -15.60 -48.37
CA THR A 307 -10.79 -16.60 -48.45
C THR A 307 -9.83 -16.33 -49.61
N CYS A 308 -8.64 -16.90 -49.53
CA CYS A 308 -7.61 -16.85 -50.57
C CYS A 308 -6.82 -18.16 -50.59
N TRP A 309 -6.28 -18.51 -51.76
CA TRP A 309 -5.44 -19.71 -51.92
C TRP A 309 -4.09 -19.53 -51.24
N ASN A 310 -3.62 -20.58 -50.56
CA ASN A 310 -2.30 -20.63 -49.93
C ASN A 310 -1.34 -21.58 -50.65
N GLU A 311 -0.06 -21.51 -50.30
CA GLU A 311 1.03 -22.29 -50.91
C GLU A 311 0.90 -23.81 -50.69
N HIS A 312 0.04 -24.24 -49.76
CA HIS A 312 -0.22 -25.66 -49.47
C HIS A 312 -1.41 -26.23 -50.27
N GLY A 313 -1.96 -25.48 -51.22
CA GLY A 313 -3.10 -25.93 -52.02
C GLY A 313 -4.42 -25.97 -51.24
N THR A 314 -4.49 -25.23 -50.12
CA THR A 314 -5.71 -25.02 -49.34
C THR A 314 -6.05 -23.53 -49.31
N HIS A 315 -6.93 -23.10 -48.40
CA HIS A 315 -7.36 -21.71 -48.30
C HIS A 315 -7.05 -21.14 -46.91
N ASN A 316 -6.68 -19.86 -46.86
CA ASN A 316 -6.63 -19.03 -45.66
C ASN A 316 -7.83 -18.06 -45.69
N ASN A 317 -8.31 -17.63 -44.52
CA ASN A 317 -9.07 -16.38 -44.45
C ASN A 317 -8.10 -15.20 -44.64
N TRP A 318 -8.61 -14.07 -45.14
CA TRP A 318 -7.86 -12.83 -45.16
C TRP A 318 -8.71 -11.61 -44.82
N ARG A 319 -8.02 -10.57 -44.35
CA ARG A 319 -8.63 -9.28 -44.00
C ARG A 319 -7.68 -8.14 -44.35
N HIS A 320 -8.26 -7.02 -44.81
CA HIS A 320 -7.54 -5.75 -44.91
C HIS A 320 -7.78 -4.89 -43.66
N VAL A 321 -6.78 -4.09 -43.32
CA VAL A 321 -6.75 -3.17 -42.18
C VAL A 321 -6.25 -1.83 -42.73
N ASP A 322 -7.08 -0.79 -42.59
CA ASP A 322 -6.85 0.59 -43.08
C ASP A 322 -6.26 1.50 -41.98
#